data_AF-A0A527YPR2-F1
#
_entry.id   AF-A0A527YPR2-F1
#
_cell.length_a   1.000
_cell.length_b   1.000
_cell.length_c   1.000
_cell.angle_alpha   90.00
_cell.angle_beta   90.00
_cell.angle_gamma   90.00
#
_symmetry.space_group_name_H-M   'P 1'
#
loop_
_entity.id
_entity.type
_entity.pdbx_description
1 polymer ?
#
loop_
_entity_poly.entity_id
_entity_poly.type
_entity_poly.pdbx_seq_one_letter_code
_entity_poly.pdbx_strand_id
1 'polypeptide(L)' 'RTLIDMAERCPRDLDAFAAVNGVGAAKLREFGEIFLGAIASHQSGVSV' A
#
# COMPACT_ATOMS: atom_id res chain seq x y z
N ARG A 1 6.14 4.03 -11.40
CA ARG A 1 6.77 4.70 -10.23
C ARG A 1 5.98 4.45 -8.95
N THR A 2 4.65 4.55 -8.94
CA THR A 2 3.80 4.33 -7.75
C THR A 2 4.13 3.06 -6.96
N LEU A 3 4.18 1.89 -7.62
CA LEU A 3 4.49 0.63 -6.92
C LEU A 3 5.92 0.57 -6.36
N ILE A 4 6.87 1.26 -7.00
CA ILE A 4 8.26 1.35 -6.51
C ILE A 4 8.27 2.17 -5.22
N ASP A 5 7.69 3.38 -5.24
CA ASP A 5 7.56 4.25 -4.06
C ASP A 5 6.76 3.57 -2.93
N MET A 6 5.74 2.78 -3.28
CA MET A 6 4.96 2.00 -2.34
C MET A 6 5.79 0.89 -1.67
N ALA A 7 6.58 0.15 -2.45
CA ALA A 7 7.46 -0.89 -1.94
C ALA A 7 8.57 -0.31 -1.05
N GLU A 8 9.12 0.85 -1.42
CA GLU A 8 10.12 1.56 -0.60
C GLU A 8 9.53 2.05 0.73
N ARG A 9 8.29 2.55 0.72
CA ARG A 9 7.64 3.10 1.94
C ARG A 9 6.98 2.05 2.83
N CYS A 10 6.49 0.95 2.26
CA CYS A 10 5.71 -0.07 2.97
C CYS A 10 4.63 0.53 3.90
N PRO A 11 3.64 1.28 3.38
CA PRO A 11 2.61 1.93 4.19
C PRO A 11 1.85 0.96 5.09
N ARG A 12 1.43 1.45 6.27
CA ARG A 12 0.78 0.64 7.33
C ARG A 12 -0.68 0.95 7.56
N ASP A 13 -1.12 2.06 7.01
CA ASP A 13 -2.45 2.61 7.18
C ASP A 13 -2.81 3.40 5.93
N LEU A 14 -4.08 3.80 5.87
CA LEU A 14 -4.65 4.50 4.72
C LEU A 14 -4.03 5.89 4.51
N ASP A 15 -3.60 6.55 5.59
CA ASP A 15 -2.96 7.86 5.50
C ASP A 15 -1.57 7.76 4.86
N ALA A 16 -0.77 6.79 5.27
CA ALA A 16 0.52 6.47 4.67
C ALA A 16 0.35 6.00 3.22
N PHE A 17 -0.70 5.24 2.92
CA PHE A 17 -1.03 4.82 1.55
C PHE A 17 -1.40 6.01 0.66
N ALA A 18 -2.16 6.98 1.18
CA ALA A 18 -2.51 8.21 0.48
C ALA A 18 -1.29 9.09 0.18
N ALA A 19 -0.23 9.00 0.98
CA ALA A 19 1.02 9.72 0.77
C ALA A 19 1.90 9.14 -0.36
N VAL A 20 1.55 7.97 -0.92
CA VAL A 20 2.29 7.34 -2.02
C VAL A 20 2.02 8.08 -3.33
N ASN A 21 3.09 8.35 -4.09
CA ASN A 21 3.00 9.07 -5.35
C ASN A 21 2.12 8.34 -6.37
N GLY A 22 1.02 8.96 -6.79
CA GLY A 22 0.09 8.40 -7.76
C GLY A 22 -1.07 7.59 -7.14
N VAL A 23 -1.20 7.60 -5.81
CA VAL A 23 -2.41 7.19 -5.08
C VAL A 23 -3.26 8.44 -4.83
N GLY A 24 -4.36 8.57 -5.57
CA GLY A 24 -5.39 9.58 -5.32
C GLY A 24 -6.61 8.98 -4.61
N ALA A 25 -7.59 9.81 -4.26
CA ALA A 25 -8.77 9.41 -3.48
C ALA A 25 -9.53 8.18 -4.04
N ALA A 26 -9.66 8.07 -5.37
CA ALA A 26 -10.31 6.92 -6.00
C ALA A 26 -9.56 5.62 -5.72
N LYS A 27 -8.24 5.62 -5.91
CA LYS A 27 -7.39 4.43 -5.68
C LYS A 27 -7.25 4.10 -4.20
N LEU A 28 -7.21 5.12 -3.34
CA LEU A 28 -7.22 4.93 -1.89
C LEU A 28 -8.47 4.14 -1.46
N ARG A 29 -9.64 4.57 -1.92
CA ARG A 29 -10.91 3.91 -1.62
C ARG A 29 -11.01 2.51 -2.22
N GLU A 30 -10.54 2.31 -3.44
CA GLU A 30 -10.71 1.05 -4.17
C GLU A 30 -9.66 -0.01 -3.80
N PHE A 31 -8.42 0.42 -3.50
CA PHE A 31 -7.28 -0.49 -3.35
C PHE A 31 -6.54 -0.40 -2.02
N GLY A 32 -6.85 0.57 -1.15
CA GLY A 32 -6.10 0.82 0.09
C GLY A 32 -5.94 -0.43 0.96
N GLU A 33 -7.05 -1.02 1.38
CA GLU A 33 -7.05 -2.24 2.20
C GLU A 33 -6.35 -3.43 1.51
N ILE A 34 -6.51 -3.57 0.19
CA ILE A 34 -5.92 -4.66 -0.59
C ILE A 34 -4.39 -4.57 -0.55
N PHE A 35 -3.84 -3.39 -0.84
CA PHE A 35 -2.39 -3.20 -0.81
C PHE A 35 -1.84 -3.23 0.60
N LEU A 36 -2.52 -2.65 1.58
CA LEU A 36 -2.09 -2.73 2.98
C LEU A 36 -2.04 -4.19 3.47
N GLY A 37 -3.01 -5.02 3.09
CA GLY A 37 -3.01 -6.46 3.36
C GLY A 37 -1.81 -7.16 2.71
N ALA A 38 -1.59 -6.95 1.42
CA ALA A 38 -0.44 -7.52 0.72
C ALA A 38 0.91 -7.07 1.33
N ILE A 39 0.97 -5.80 1.78
CA ILE A 39 2.14 -5.25 2.46
C ILE A 39 2.35 -5.92 3.82
N ALA A 40 1.31 -6.10 4.62
CA ALA A 40 1.40 -6.78 5.91
C ALA A 40 1.83 -8.25 5.74
N SER A 41 1.24 -8.97 4.77
CA SER A 41 1.56 -10.38 4.49
C SER A 41 3.02 -10.60 4.11
N HIS A 42 3.61 -9.75 3.24
CA HIS A 42 5.00 -9.95 2.84
C HIS A 42 5.98 -9.80 4.01
N GLN A 43 5.62 -9.03 5.04
CA GLN A 43 6.50 -8.77 6.17
C GLN A 43 6.38 -9.76 7.31
N SER A 44 5.20 -10.34 7.46
CA SER A 44 5.01 -11.47 8.36
C SER A 44 5.62 -12.76 7.80
N GLY A 45 6.17 -12.74 6.59
CA GLY A 45 6.73 -13.92 5.92
C GLY A 45 5.66 -14.94 5.51
N VAL A 46 4.39 -14.53 5.53
CA VAL A 46 3.25 -15.35 5.12
C VAL A 46 2.99 -15.05 3.65
N SER A 47 3.39 -15.97 2.79
CA SER A 47 2.98 -15.93 1.37
C SER A 47 1.50 -16.31 1.28
N VAL A 48 0.68 -15.39 0.75
CA VAL A 48 -0.64 -15.66 0.19
C VAL A 48 -0.51 -16.51 -1.07
#